data_AF-A0A838W259-F1
#
_entry.id   AF-A0A838W259-F1
#
_cell.length_a   1.000
_cell.length_b   1.000
_cell.length_c   1.000
_cell.angle_alpha   90.00
_cell.angle_beta   90.00
_cell.angle_gamma   90.00
#
_symmetry.space_group_name_H-M   'P 1'
#
loop_
_entity.id
_entity.type
_entity.pdbx_description
1 polymer ?
#
loop_
_entity_poly.entity_id
_entity_poly.type
_entity_poly.pdbx_seq_one_letter_code
_entity_poly.pdbx_strand_id
1 'polypeptide(L)'
;MQTTLYRALPLLFFAAASCGGARTAPPAAEPEPLVAPAALPFAHALVWTARPGTLIRTVHGEETVRNVFVRFDVLGSDSLGLHVRCARCPAPLEGWISREDVVFEPVSLEDAAGGELADFALAVREAAIQRDLAGLRRLMTREFTYSLEGGAGSVAAMARWEMEGFRSLELLPTLLDHGVATRDSVIWSAPPDFLTADSFPGVRAGFRRTNGRWEWIYFVRGG
;
A
#
# COMPACT_ATOMS: atom_id res chain seq x y z
N MET A 1 -17.54 20.15 51.53
CA MET A 1 -17.46 19.78 52.96
C MET A 1 -18.49 18.69 53.23
N GLN A 2 -18.06 17.44 53.35
CA GLN A 2 -18.66 16.43 54.25
C GLN A 2 -17.83 15.14 54.17
N THR A 3 -16.91 15.07 55.13
CA THR A 3 -16.25 13.89 55.66
C THR A 3 -17.26 12.87 56.16
N THR A 4 -17.08 11.58 55.82
CA THR A 4 -17.57 10.49 56.68
C THR A 4 -16.52 9.39 56.78
N LEU A 5 -16.20 9.11 58.04
CA LEU A 5 -15.19 8.21 58.59
C LEU A 5 -15.85 6.88 59.02
N TYR A 6 -14.99 5.90 59.33
CA TYR A 6 -15.20 4.68 60.13
C TYR A 6 -15.95 3.50 59.48
N ARG A 7 -15.28 2.33 59.42
CA ARG A 7 -15.20 1.39 60.57
C ARG A 7 -14.24 0.23 60.26
N ALA A 8 -13.18 0.13 61.06
CA ALA A 8 -12.41 -1.09 61.21
C ALA A 8 -13.14 -2.04 62.18
N LEU A 9 -13.14 -3.34 61.90
CA LEU A 9 -13.48 -4.38 62.87
C LEU A 9 -12.49 -5.55 62.74
N PRO A 10 -11.90 -6.02 63.85
CA PRO A 10 -10.99 -7.17 63.87
C PRO A 10 -11.74 -8.46 64.24
N LEU A 11 -11.34 -9.60 63.67
CA LEU A 11 -11.64 -10.95 64.14
C LEU A 11 -10.55 -11.88 63.59
N LEU A 12 -9.60 -12.30 64.44
CA LEU A 12 -9.61 -13.51 65.27
C LEU A 12 -9.20 -14.80 64.52
N PHE A 13 -7.96 -15.19 64.84
CA PHE A 13 -7.32 -16.51 64.84
C PHE A 13 -8.18 -17.74 64.50
N PHE A 14 -7.65 -18.55 63.56
CA PHE A 14 -7.58 -20.00 63.71
C PHE A 14 -6.21 -20.49 63.25
N ALA A 15 -5.41 -20.97 64.20
CA ALA A 15 -4.18 -21.71 63.93
C ALA A 15 -4.56 -23.17 63.67
N ALA A 16 -4.30 -23.66 62.46
CA ALA A 16 -4.33 -25.09 62.15
C ALA A 16 -2.88 -25.57 61.96
N ALA A 17 -2.41 -26.37 62.92
CA ALA A 17 -1.19 -27.14 62.79
C ALA A 17 -1.43 -28.30 61.80
N SER A 18 -0.74 -28.29 60.66
CA SER A 18 -0.69 -29.43 59.75
C SER A 18 0.73 -29.99 59.69
N CYS A 19 0.83 -31.29 59.92
CA CYS A 19 2.04 -32.11 59.98
C CYS A 19 2.99 -31.93 58.79
N GLY A 20 4.29 -31.98 59.11
CA GLY A 20 5.38 -32.00 58.15
C GLY A 20 5.33 -33.22 57.24
N GLY A 21 5.29 -32.96 55.94
CA GLY A 21 5.77 -33.87 54.91
C GLY A 21 7.04 -33.26 54.32
N ALA A 22 8.16 -34.00 54.36
CA ALA A 22 9.38 -33.62 53.68
C ALA A 22 9.10 -33.54 52.17
N ARG A 23 8.97 -32.32 51.64
CA ARG A 23 8.93 -32.08 50.20
C ARG A 23 10.36 -32.10 49.69
N THR A 24 10.69 -33.14 48.94
CA THR A 24 11.83 -33.12 48.03
C THR A 24 11.71 -31.90 47.12
N ALA A 25 12.73 -31.05 47.11
CA ALA A 25 12.79 -29.90 46.23
C ALA A 25 12.75 -30.38 44.77
N PRO A 26 11.86 -29.87 43.92
CA PRO A 26 11.93 -30.14 42.50
C PRO A 26 13.24 -29.56 41.94
N PRO A 27 13.87 -30.23 40.95
CA PRO A 27 15.08 -29.71 40.32
C PRO A 27 14.80 -28.32 39.76
N ALA A 28 15.76 -27.41 39.92
CA ALA A 28 15.69 -26.07 39.37
C ALA A 28 15.41 -26.17 37.86
N ALA A 29 14.27 -25.64 37.42
CA ALA A 29 13.94 -25.58 36.01
C ALA A 29 15.03 -24.78 35.29
N GLU A 30 15.63 -25.39 34.26
CA GLU A 30 16.48 -24.67 33.31
C GLU A 30 15.70 -23.46 32.78
N PRO A 31 16.31 -22.26 32.73
CA PRO A 31 15.66 -21.11 32.14
C PRO A 31 15.37 -21.45 30.67
N GLU A 32 14.08 -21.52 30.31
CA GLU A 32 13.68 -21.70 28.92
C GLU A 32 14.37 -20.62 28.08
N PRO A 33 15.02 -20.99 26.97
CA PRO A 33 15.57 -20.00 26.07
C PRO A 33 14.42 -19.09 25.63
N LEU A 34 14.59 -17.78 25.84
CA LEU A 34 13.72 -16.74 25.33
C LEU A 34 13.63 -16.91 23.81
N VAL A 35 12.64 -17.69 23.35
CA VAL A 35 12.29 -17.77 21.94
C VAL A 35 11.82 -16.38 21.57
N ALA A 36 12.67 -15.64 20.85
CA ALA A 36 12.30 -14.37 20.29
C ALA A 36 10.97 -14.57 19.53
N PRO A 37 9.94 -13.75 19.77
CA PRO A 37 8.68 -13.90 19.07
C PRO A 37 8.97 -13.86 17.58
N ALA A 38 8.64 -14.94 16.88
CA ALA A 38 8.77 -15.00 15.43
C ALA A 38 8.03 -13.79 14.86
N ALA A 39 8.78 -12.86 14.26
CA ALA A 39 8.17 -11.74 13.55
C ALA A 39 7.18 -12.34 12.55
N LEU A 40 5.91 -11.94 12.64
CA LEU A 40 4.87 -12.44 11.74
C LEU A 40 5.38 -12.28 10.29
N PRO A 41 5.37 -13.34 9.47
CA PRO A 41 5.81 -13.23 8.10
C PRO A 41 4.86 -12.27 7.38
N PHE A 42 5.39 -11.18 6.86
CA PHE A 42 4.63 -10.33 5.96
C PHE A 42 4.22 -11.18 4.74
N ALA A 43 2.92 -11.32 4.49
CA ALA A 43 2.39 -12.31 3.54
C ALA A 43 2.45 -11.84 2.07
N HIS A 44 2.67 -10.55 1.83
CA HIS A 44 2.64 -10.00 0.47
C HIS A 44 4.04 -10.01 -0.14
N ALA A 45 4.14 -10.59 -1.34
CA ALA A 45 5.37 -10.58 -2.12
C ALA A 45 5.64 -9.21 -2.77
N LEU A 46 4.60 -8.38 -2.95
CA LEU A 46 4.66 -7.11 -3.66
C LEU A 46 4.02 -6.01 -2.80
N VAL A 47 4.63 -4.82 -2.82
CA VAL A 47 4.12 -3.61 -2.16
C VAL A 47 4.36 -2.39 -3.03
N TRP A 48 3.63 -1.31 -2.80
CA TRP A 48 3.81 -0.03 -3.49
C TRP A 48 3.94 1.12 -2.51
N THR A 49 4.69 2.17 -2.83
CA THR A 49 4.80 3.34 -1.93
C THR A 49 3.45 4.04 -1.76
N ALA A 50 3.07 4.31 -0.51
CA ALA A 50 1.79 4.93 -0.18
C ALA A 50 1.76 6.44 -0.51
N ARG A 51 2.92 7.10 -0.50
CA ARG A 51 3.04 8.56 -0.58
C ARG A 51 4.34 8.97 -1.29
N PRO A 52 4.45 10.21 -1.78
CA PRO A 52 5.71 10.68 -2.34
C PRO A 52 6.68 10.97 -1.21
N GLY A 53 7.98 10.84 -1.48
CA GLY A 53 9.02 11.10 -0.49
C GLY A 53 9.23 9.96 0.50
N THR A 54 8.77 8.75 0.21
CA THR A 54 9.00 7.57 1.05
C THR A 54 10.49 7.31 1.21
N LEU A 55 10.93 7.11 2.47
CA LEU A 55 12.33 6.86 2.80
C LEU A 55 12.64 5.37 2.73
N ILE A 56 13.75 5.03 2.06
CA ILE A 56 14.33 3.70 2.00
C ILE A 56 15.68 3.75 2.69
N ARG A 57 15.86 2.94 3.74
CA ARG A 57 17.13 2.82 4.45
C ARG A 57 17.98 1.76 3.74
N THR A 58 18.96 2.22 2.97
CA THR A 58 19.91 1.37 2.24
C THR A 58 21.17 1.11 3.06
N VAL A 59 22.07 0.27 2.55
CA VAL A 59 23.41 0.08 3.13
C VAL A 59 24.31 1.32 3.00
N HIS A 60 23.96 2.27 2.12
CA HIS A 60 24.73 3.47 1.84
C HIS A 60 24.14 4.74 2.50
N GLY A 61 23.03 4.60 3.22
CA GLY A 61 22.30 5.72 3.83
C GLY A 61 20.83 5.71 3.46
N GLU A 62 20.16 6.86 3.59
CA GLU A 62 18.74 7.00 3.26
C GLU A 62 18.56 7.52 1.84
N GLU A 63 17.70 6.84 1.08
CA GLU A 63 17.27 7.26 -0.24
C GLU A 63 15.77 7.60 -0.23
N THR A 64 15.39 8.63 -0.99
CA THR A 64 14.01 9.11 -1.05
C THR A 64 13.36 8.72 -2.37
N VAL A 65 12.29 7.92 -2.29
CA VAL A 65 11.43 7.59 -3.44
C VAL A 65 10.45 8.75 -3.65
N ARG A 66 10.69 9.53 -4.71
CA ARG A 66 9.92 10.76 -4.96
C ARG A 66 8.49 10.51 -5.45
N ASN A 67 8.25 9.37 -6.10
CA ASN A 67 6.98 9.07 -6.75
C ASN A 67 6.08 8.27 -5.82
N VAL A 68 4.77 8.43 -5.99
CA VAL A 68 3.75 7.60 -5.33
C VAL A 68 3.64 6.28 -6.08
N PHE A 69 3.19 5.23 -5.41
CA PHE A 69 2.82 3.96 -6.02
C PHE A 69 3.95 3.27 -6.80
N VAL A 70 5.20 3.44 -6.37
CA VAL A 70 6.34 2.73 -6.98
C VAL A 70 6.35 1.30 -6.46
N ARG A 71 6.43 0.32 -7.36
CA ARG A 71 6.44 -1.10 -6.98
C ARG A 71 7.78 -1.55 -6.38
N PHE A 72 7.68 -2.30 -5.30
CA PHE A 72 8.76 -3.03 -4.67
C PHE A 72 8.42 -4.52 -4.56
N ASP A 73 9.42 -5.36 -4.80
CA ASP A 73 9.37 -6.78 -4.43
C ASP A 73 9.87 -6.90 -2.98
N VAL A 74 9.15 -7.66 -2.15
CA VAL A 74 9.52 -7.89 -0.75
C VAL A 74 10.48 -9.07 -0.66
N LEU A 75 11.66 -8.82 -0.11
CA LEU A 75 12.72 -9.80 0.09
C LEU A 75 12.69 -10.40 1.51
N GLY A 76 12.11 -9.68 2.46
CA GLY A 76 11.98 -10.12 3.85
C GLY A 76 11.25 -9.09 4.72
N SER A 77 11.00 -9.43 5.98
CA SER A 77 10.37 -8.52 6.93
C SER A 77 10.83 -8.79 8.35
N ASP A 78 10.89 -7.77 9.18
CA ASP A 78 11.18 -7.85 10.61
C ASP A 78 10.20 -7.00 11.43
N SER A 79 10.47 -6.72 12.70
CA SER A 79 9.59 -5.84 13.49
C SER A 79 9.63 -4.37 13.07
N LEU A 80 10.66 -3.94 12.34
CA LEU A 80 10.94 -2.55 11.99
C LEU A 80 10.48 -2.17 10.58
N GLY A 81 10.26 -3.15 9.69
CA GLY A 81 9.80 -2.86 8.35
C GLY A 81 9.91 -4.04 7.38
N LEU A 82 9.98 -3.69 6.10
CA LEU A 82 10.09 -4.61 4.97
C LEU A 82 11.45 -4.39 4.29
N HIS A 83 12.18 -5.47 4.06
CA HIS A 83 13.33 -5.44 3.17
C HIS A 83 12.82 -5.58 1.75
N VAL A 84 13.11 -4.60 0.91
CA VAL A 84 12.50 -4.44 -0.41
C VAL A 84 13.51 -4.11 -1.48
N ARG A 85 13.19 -4.50 -2.72
CA ARG A 85 13.92 -4.10 -3.92
C ARG A 85 12.97 -3.48 -4.93
N CYS A 86 13.32 -2.31 -5.44
CA CYS A 86 12.51 -1.62 -6.43
C CYS A 86 12.49 -2.39 -7.75
N ALA A 87 11.31 -2.73 -8.24
CA ALA A 87 11.15 -3.54 -9.45
C ALA A 87 11.33 -2.73 -10.74
N ARG A 88 11.04 -1.42 -10.69
CA ARG A 88 10.92 -0.54 -11.88
C ARG A 88 11.63 0.81 -11.73
N CYS A 89 12.59 0.91 -10.83
CA CYS A 89 13.37 2.14 -10.66
C CYS A 89 14.44 2.28 -11.75
N PRO A 90 14.79 3.53 -12.17
CA PRO A 90 15.86 3.78 -13.13
C PRO A 90 17.24 3.30 -12.64
N ALA A 91 17.47 3.34 -11.34
CA ALA A 91 18.66 2.81 -10.67
C ALA A 91 18.27 1.69 -9.71
N PRO A 92 19.14 0.68 -9.49
CA PRO A 92 18.90 -0.33 -8.46
C PRO A 92 18.72 0.33 -7.10
N LEU A 93 17.58 0.05 -6.46
CA LEU A 93 17.25 0.54 -5.13
C LEU A 93 16.79 -0.64 -4.29
N GLU A 94 17.53 -0.94 -3.22
CA GLU A 94 17.25 -2.01 -2.28
C GLU A 94 17.52 -1.50 -0.86
N GLY A 95 16.63 -1.83 0.08
CA GLY A 95 16.75 -1.39 1.46
C GLY A 95 15.49 -1.64 2.27
N TRP A 96 15.41 -0.99 3.42
CA TRP A 96 14.31 -1.15 4.35
C TRP A 96 13.30 0.00 4.26
N ILE A 97 12.03 -0.35 4.08
CA ILE A 97 10.88 0.57 4.07
C ILE A 97 9.97 0.29 5.26
N SER A 98 9.32 1.34 5.79
CA SER A 98 8.35 1.17 6.86
C SER A 98 7.04 0.57 6.34
N ARG A 99 6.32 -0.20 7.18
CA ARG A 99 5.07 -0.85 6.76
C ARG A 99 3.95 0.15 6.51
N GLU A 100 3.93 1.25 7.25
CA GLU A 100 2.97 2.34 7.09
C GLU A 100 3.24 3.21 5.85
N ASP A 101 4.42 3.09 5.24
CA ASP A 101 4.78 3.83 4.03
C ASP A 101 4.45 3.05 2.74
N VAL A 102 3.79 1.89 2.86
CA VAL A 102 3.39 1.07 1.71
C VAL A 102 1.90 0.73 1.70
N VAL A 103 1.37 0.51 0.50
CA VAL A 103 0.09 -0.13 0.25
C VAL A 103 0.31 -1.48 -0.43
N PHE A 104 -0.56 -2.44 -0.19
CA PHE A 104 -0.41 -3.81 -0.71
C PHE A 104 -1.74 -4.56 -0.88
N GLU A 105 -2.79 -4.13 -0.17
CA GLU A 105 -4.15 -4.67 -0.33
C GLU A 105 -5.07 -3.60 -0.93
N PRO A 106 -5.82 -3.93 -1.99
CA PRO A 106 -6.81 -3.00 -2.53
C PRO A 106 -7.95 -2.82 -1.53
N VAL A 107 -8.29 -1.57 -1.22
CA VAL A 107 -9.55 -1.23 -0.55
C VAL A 107 -10.72 -1.30 -1.54
N SER A 108 -11.95 -1.13 -1.06
CA SER A 108 -13.11 -1.10 -1.94
C SER A 108 -13.00 0.04 -2.97
N LEU A 109 -13.60 -0.11 -4.16
CA LEU A 109 -13.55 0.93 -5.20
C LEU A 109 -14.12 2.28 -4.71
N GLU A 110 -15.09 2.25 -3.80
CA GLU A 110 -15.68 3.46 -3.22
C GLU A 110 -14.73 4.16 -2.27
N ASP A 111 -14.10 3.40 -1.38
CA ASP A 111 -13.10 3.91 -0.43
C ASP A 111 -11.86 4.40 -1.16
N ALA A 112 -11.40 3.66 -2.17
CA ALA A 112 -10.26 4.03 -3.00
C ALA A 112 -10.46 5.40 -3.66
N ALA A 113 -11.67 5.66 -4.19
CA ALA A 113 -12.00 6.94 -4.79
C ALA A 113 -12.05 8.09 -3.77
N GLY A 114 -12.36 7.82 -2.49
CA GLY A 114 -12.34 8.83 -1.42
C GLY A 114 -10.99 9.00 -0.72
N GLY A 115 -10.11 8.01 -0.82
CA GLY A 115 -8.89 7.89 -0.04
C GLY A 115 -7.65 8.56 -0.64
N GLU A 116 -6.51 7.91 -0.45
CA GLU A 116 -5.21 8.37 -0.94
C GLU A 116 -4.94 7.89 -2.37
N LEU A 117 -4.01 8.58 -3.04
CA LEU A 117 -3.69 8.29 -4.45
C LEU A 117 -3.17 6.85 -4.65
N ALA A 118 -2.40 6.32 -3.70
CA ALA A 118 -1.86 4.97 -3.80
C ALA A 118 -2.96 3.90 -3.74
N ASP A 119 -3.95 4.06 -2.85
CA ASP A 119 -5.11 3.16 -2.77
C ASP A 119 -5.95 3.23 -4.05
N PHE A 120 -6.16 4.44 -4.58
CA PHE A 120 -6.84 4.64 -5.86
C PHE A 120 -6.10 3.96 -7.03
N ALA A 121 -4.78 4.14 -7.12
CA ALA A 121 -3.97 3.53 -8.16
C ALA A 121 -3.96 1.99 -8.05
N LEU A 122 -3.92 1.45 -6.82
CA LEU A 122 -4.02 0.01 -6.57
C LEU A 122 -5.39 -0.53 -7.01
N ALA A 123 -6.47 0.16 -6.68
CA ALA A 123 -7.81 -0.22 -7.09
C ALA A 123 -7.97 -0.23 -8.63
N VAL A 124 -7.46 0.79 -9.32
CA VAL A 124 -7.44 0.84 -10.79
C VAL A 124 -6.62 -0.32 -11.37
N ARG A 125 -5.44 -0.59 -10.81
CA ARG A 125 -4.56 -1.68 -11.22
C ARG A 125 -5.26 -3.04 -11.11
N GLU A 126 -5.84 -3.34 -9.95
CA GLU A 126 -6.50 -4.62 -9.70
C GLU A 126 -7.76 -4.80 -10.55
N ALA A 127 -8.56 -3.76 -10.70
CA ALA A 127 -9.72 -3.79 -11.58
C ALA A 127 -9.32 -4.04 -13.05
N ALA A 128 -8.18 -3.50 -13.51
CA ALA A 128 -7.65 -3.78 -14.84
C ALA A 128 -7.16 -5.23 -15.00
N ILE A 129 -6.46 -5.79 -14.01
CA ILE A 129 -6.03 -7.20 -14.00
C ILE A 129 -7.25 -8.13 -14.09
N GLN A 130 -8.28 -7.83 -13.32
CA GLN A 130 -9.52 -8.61 -13.28
C GLN A 130 -10.45 -8.34 -14.47
N ARG A 131 -10.11 -7.36 -15.33
CA ARG A 131 -10.96 -6.87 -16.43
C ARG A 131 -12.35 -6.44 -15.94
N ASP A 132 -12.43 -5.89 -14.72
CA ASP A 132 -13.66 -5.34 -14.14
C ASP A 132 -13.98 -3.97 -14.77
N LEU A 133 -14.55 -4.01 -15.97
CA LEU A 133 -14.96 -2.80 -16.70
C LEU A 133 -16.02 -2.00 -15.94
N ALA A 134 -16.91 -2.68 -15.21
CA ALA A 134 -17.95 -2.02 -14.44
C ALA A 134 -17.36 -1.21 -13.28
N GLY A 135 -16.37 -1.77 -12.59
CA GLY A 135 -15.59 -1.11 -11.55
C GLY A 135 -14.74 0.03 -12.09
N LEU A 136 -13.96 -0.23 -13.15
CA LEU A 136 -13.15 0.80 -13.81
C LEU A 136 -13.99 2.01 -14.25
N ARG A 137 -15.18 1.78 -14.82
CA ARG A 137 -16.09 2.86 -15.23
C ARG A 137 -16.49 3.77 -14.08
N ARG A 138 -16.59 3.26 -12.84
CA ARG A 138 -16.93 4.06 -11.64
C ARG A 138 -15.77 4.94 -11.18
N LEU A 139 -14.54 4.52 -11.47
CA LEU A 139 -13.32 5.27 -11.18
C LEU A 139 -12.99 6.28 -12.29
N MET A 140 -13.55 6.12 -13.49
CA MET A 140 -13.34 7.04 -14.61
C MET A 140 -14.18 8.31 -14.51
N THR A 141 -13.60 9.41 -14.99
CA THR A 141 -14.40 10.59 -15.33
C THR A 141 -15.31 10.33 -16.54
N ARG A 142 -16.36 11.14 -16.70
CA ARG A 142 -17.25 11.07 -17.87
C ARG A 142 -16.53 11.43 -19.17
N GLU A 143 -15.62 12.38 -19.09
CA GLU A 143 -14.82 12.92 -20.21
C GLU A 143 -13.52 12.12 -20.45
N PHE A 144 -13.52 10.83 -20.06
CA PHE A 144 -12.33 9.99 -20.10
C PHE A 144 -11.69 9.97 -21.49
N THR A 145 -10.41 10.26 -21.58
CA THR A 145 -9.70 10.29 -22.87
C THR A 145 -8.87 9.01 -23.05
N TYR A 146 -9.07 8.30 -24.16
CA TYR A 146 -8.34 7.06 -24.45
C TYR A 146 -7.62 7.05 -25.80
N SER A 147 -7.85 8.08 -26.63
CA SER A 147 -7.15 8.29 -27.89
C SER A 147 -6.87 9.78 -28.12
N LEU A 148 -5.73 10.09 -28.75
CA LEU A 148 -5.39 11.44 -29.20
C LEU A 148 -6.11 11.81 -30.50
N GLU A 149 -6.65 10.83 -31.22
CA GLU A 149 -7.33 10.99 -32.51
C GLU A 149 -8.84 11.26 -32.37
N GLY A 150 -9.29 11.69 -31.18
CA GLY A 150 -10.68 12.12 -30.95
C GLY A 150 -11.59 11.08 -30.26
N GLY A 151 -11.03 9.98 -29.75
CA GLY A 151 -11.77 9.04 -28.91
C GLY A 151 -11.90 9.55 -27.46
N ALA A 152 -13.10 10.00 -27.09
CA ALA A 152 -13.43 10.42 -25.73
C ALA A 152 -14.66 9.68 -25.18
N GLY A 153 -14.74 9.56 -23.86
CA GLY A 153 -15.80 8.91 -23.12
C GLY A 153 -15.43 7.51 -22.64
N SER A 154 -15.77 7.21 -21.40
CA SER A 154 -15.49 5.92 -20.75
C SER A 154 -16.16 4.74 -21.47
N VAL A 155 -17.38 4.92 -21.99
CA VAL A 155 -18.11 3.88 -22.74
C VAL A 155 -17.39 3.49 -24.02
N ALA A 156 -16.94 4.49 -24.80
CA ALA A 156 -16.21 4.24 -26.04
C ALA A 156 -14.85 3.59 -25.77
N ALA A 157 -14.16 4.00 -24.69
CA ALA A 157 -12.89 3.40 -24.27
C ALA A 157 -13.04 1.90 -23.95
N MET A 158 -14.04 1.54 -23.13
CA MET A 158 -14.28 0.14 -22.76
C MET A 158 -14.64 -0.71 -23.97
N ALA A 159 -15.56 -0.24 -24.83
CA ALA A 159 -15.92 -0.95 -26.05
C ALA A 159 -14.68 -1.17 -26.95
N ARG A 160 -13.79 -0.17 -27.03
CA ARG A 160 -12.53 -0.31 -27.78
C ARG A 160 -11.63 -1.38 -27.17
N TRP A 161 -11.44 -1.39 -25.85
CA TRP A 161 -10.61 -2.41 -25.19
C TRP A 161 -11.17 -3.81 -25.35
N GLU A 162 -12.50 -3.99 -25.26
CA GLU A 162 -13.14 -5.28 -25.52
C GLU A 162 -12.90 -5.75 -26.95
N MET A 163 -13.10 -4.87 -27.95
CA MET A 163 -12.84 -5.20 -29.36
C MET A 163 -11.38 -5.55 -29.63
N GLU A 164 -10.43 -4.93 -28.92
CA GLU A 164 -9.00 -5.23 -29.03
C GLU A 164 -8.57 -6.46 -28.21
N GLY A 165 -9.48 -7.13 -27.51
CA GLY A 165 -9.16 -8.25 -26.63
C GLY A 165 -8.31 -7.85 -25.42
N PHE A 166 -8.55 -6.65 -24.87
CA PHE A 166 -7.91 -6.07 -23.68
C PHE A 166 -6.41 -5.79 -23.75
N ARG A 167 -5.75 -6.03 -24.89
CA ARG A 167 -4.30 -5.83 -25.08
C ARG A 167 -3.79 -4.48 -24.58
N SER A 168 -4.56 -3.43 -24.79
CA SER A 168 -4.21 -2.08 -24.34
C SER A 168 -4.35 -1.94 -22.81
N LEU A 169 -5.45 -2.44 -22.23
CA LEU A 169 -5.71 -2.37 -20.79
C LEU A 169 -4.71 -3.22 -19.98
N GLU A 170 -4.23 -4.33 -20.53
CA GLU A 170 -3.22 -5.21 -19.91
C GLU A 170 -1.87 -4.51 -19.65
N LEU A 171 -1.61 -3.38 -20.31
CA LEU A 171 -0.41 -2.57 -20.06
C LEU A 171 -0.51 -1.73 -18.79
N LEU A 172 -1.73 -1.44 -18.30
CA LEU A 172 -1.96 -0.52 -17.20
C LEU A 172 -1.28 -0.94 -15.89
N PRO A 173 -1.32 -2.22 -15.45
CA PRO A 173 -0.64 -2.61 -14.22
C PRO A 173 0.88 -2.38 -14.26
N THR A 174 1.51 -2.76 -15.37
CA THR A 174 2.96 -2.55 -15.55
C THR A 174 3.28 -1.06 -15.61
N LEU A 175 2.45 -0.27 -16.28
CA LEU A 175 2.59 1.18 -16.34
C LEU A 175 2.55 1.83 -14.95
N LEU A 176 1.58 1.42 -14.12
CA LEU A 176 1.44 1.96 -12.77
C LEU A 176 2.54 1.49 -11.82
N ASP A 177 3.11 0.30 -12.02
CA ASP A 177 4.23 -0.21 -11.22
C ASP A 177 5.51 0.69 -11.31
N HIS A 178 5.62 1.57 -12.34
CA HIS A 178 6.67 2.60 -12.42
C HIS A 178 6.46 3.79 -11.48
N GLY A 179 5.28 3.87 -10.86
CA GLY A 179 4.87 4.97 -10.01
C GLY A 179 4.04 6.04 -10.73
N VAL A 180 3.54 6.96 -9.92
CA VAL A 180 2.70 8.08 -10.30
C VAL A 180 3.34 9.36 -9.77
N ALA A 181 3.47 10.36 -10.64
CA ALA A 181 4.10 11.63 -10.32
C ALA A 181 3.26 12.81 -10.83
N THR A 182 3.61 14.04 -10.47
CA THR A 182 2.93 15.25 -10.93
C THR A 182 3.93 16.40 -11.12
N ARG A 183 3.61 17.36 -11.99
CA ARG A 183 4.34 18.64 -12.13
C ARG A 183 3.64 19.81 -11.43
N ASP A 184 2.31 19.76 -11.35
CA ASP A 184 1.45 20.90 -10.99
C ASP A 184 0.48 20.59 -9.84
N SER A 185 0.56 19.39 -9.25
CA SER A 185 -0.36 18.88 -8.22
C SER A 185 -1.83 18.73 -8.66
N VAL A 186 -2.16 19.04 -9.92
CA VAL A 186 -3.52 18.92 -10.46
C VAL A 186 -3.68 17.56 -11.12
N ILE A 187 -2.75 17.20 -12.00
CA ILE A 187 -2.77 15.92 -12.72
C ILE A 187 -1.60 15.06 -12.28
N TRP A 188 -1.93 13.83 -11.92
CA TRP A 188 -0.99 12.80 -11.51
C TRP A 188 -0.90 11.75 -12.60
N SER A 189 0.29 11.50 -13.12
CA SER A 189 0.50 10.72 -14.34
C SER A 189 1.45 9.55 -14.12
N ALA A 190 1.17 8.46 -14.84
CA ALA A 190 2.08 7.33 -14.99
C ALA A 190 2.45 7.15 -16.48
N PRO A 191 3.70 6.80 -16.82
CA PRO A 191 4.82 6.70 -15.88
C PRO A 191 5.40 8.10 -15.58
N PRO A 192 6.25 8.24 -14.55
CA PRO A 192 6.87 9.54 -14.22
C PRO A 192 7.68 10.13 -15.38
N ASP A 193 8.27 9.31 -16.24
CA ASP A 193 9.09 9.73 -17.39
C ASP A 193 8.31 10.58 -18.42
N PHE A 194 6.98 10.38 -18.51
CA PHE A 194 6.12 11.23 -19.34
C PHE A 194 6.20 12.70 -18.89
N LEU A 195 6.43 12.94 -17.60
CA LEU A 195 6.55 14.27 -17.03
C LEU A 195 7.97 14.83 -17.10
N THR A 196 8.89 14.27 -17.86
CA THR A 196 10.22 14.87 -18.07
C THR A 196 10.67 14.82 -19.52
N ALA A 197 10.09 13.94 -20.33
CA ALA A 197 10.42 13.83 -21.74
C ALA A 197 9.84 14.96 -22.60
N ASP A 198 10.64 15.44 -23.56
CA ASP A 198 10.18 16.39 -24.60
C ASP A 198 9.21 15.73 -25.58
N SER A 199 9.36 14.42 -25.80
CA SER A 199 8.42 13.56 -26.53
C SER A 199 8.29 12.21 -25.83
N PHE A 200 7.06 11.69 -25.70
CA PHE A 200 6.80 10.42 -25.02
C PHE A 200 5.93 9.49 -25.89
N PRO A 201 6.54 8.51 -26.57
CA PRO A 201 5.83 7.61 -27.47
C PRO A 201 5.06 6.50 -26.72
N GLY A 202 5.30 6.35 -25.42
CA GLY A 202 4.72 5.31 -24.59
C GLY A 202 3.25 5.51 -24.24
N VAL A 203 2.67 4.49 -23.64
CA VAL A 203 1.33 4.58 -23.03
C VAL A 203 1.42 5.36 -21.73
N ARG A 204 0.41 6.18 -21.45
CA ARG A 204 0.32 6.99 -20.24
C ARG A 204 -1.09 6.97 -19.67
N ALA A 205 -1.17 7.01 -18.34
CA ALA A 205 -2.40 7.12 -17.57
C ALA A 205 -2.36 8.41 -16.74
N GLY A 206 -3.53 8.96 -16.44
CA GLY A 206 -3.63 10.17 -15.63
C GLY A 206 -4.80 10.14 -14.68
N PHE A 207 -4.58 10.73 -13.52
CA PHE A 207 -5.50 10.81 -12.40
C PHE A 207 -5.64 12.26 -11.96
N ARG A 208 -6.81 12.62 -11.44
CA ARG A 208 -7.06 13.93 -10.85
C ARG A 208 -7.99 13.77 -9.66
N ARG A 209 -7.85 14.66 -8.67
CA ARG A 209 -8.80 14.78 -7.58
C ARG A 209 -9.85 15.86 -7.90
N THR A 210 -11.12 15.48 -7.98
CA THR A 210 -12.26 16.36 -8.25
C THR A 210 -13.25 16.24 -7.08
N ASN A 211 -13.59 17.36 -6.42
CA ASN A 211 -14.53 17.38 -5.29
C ASN A 211 -14.18 16.36 -4.18
N GLY A 212 -12.89 16.26 -3.85
CA GLY A 212 -12.40 15.34 -2.81
C GLY A 212 -12.24 13.89 -3.26
N ARG A 213 -12.68 13.51 -4.46
CA ARG A 213 -12.58 12.15 -5.00
C ARG A 213 -11.55 12.02 -6.10
N TRP A 214 -10.80 10.93 -6.11
CA TRP A 214 -9.93 10.57 -7.23
C TRP A 214 -10.73 10.05 -8.43
N GLU A 215 -10.30 10.47 -9.61
CA GLU A 215 -10.84 10.07 -10.90
C GLU A 215 -9.70 9.67 -11.85
N TRP A 216 -9.92 8.60 -12.61
CA TRP A 216 -9.10 8.21 -13.76
C TRP A 216 -9.57 9.01 -14.96
N ILE A 217 -8.70 9.86 -15.51
CA ILE A 217 -9.08 10.87 -16.50
C ILE A 217 -8.59 10.56 -17.91
N TYR A 218 -7.50 9.81 -18.05
CA TYR A 218 -7.07 9.33 -19.36
C TYR A 218 -6.23 8.05 -19.29
N PHE A 219 -6.23 7.31 -20.41
CA PHE A 219 -5.31 6.23 -20.72
C PHE A 219 -5.04 6.16 -22.21
N VAL A 220 -3.95 6.78 -22.65
CA VAL A 220 -3.67 7.04 -24.06
C VAL A 220 -2.31 6.49 -24.44
N ARG A 221 -2.19 6.03 -25.69
CA ARG A 221 -0.88 5.77 -26.31
C ARG A 221 -0.31 7.07 -26.87
N GLY A 222 0.99 7.29 -26.67
CA GLY A 222 1.72 8.37 -27.32
C GLY A 222 1.68 8.26 -28.84
N GLY A 223 1.79 9.42 -29.49
CA GLY A 223 1.94 9.55 -30.94
C GLY A 223 3.36 9.96 -31.29
#